data_AF-A0A6H2A401-F1
#
_entry.id   AF-A0A6H2A401-F1
#
_cell.length_a   1.000
_cell.length_b   1.000
_cell.length_c   1.000
_cell.angle_alpha   90.00
_cell.angle_beta   90.00
_cell.angle_gamma   90.00
#
_symmetry.space_group_name_H-M   'P 1'
#
loop_
_entity.id
_entity.type
_entity.pdbx_description
1 polymer ?
#
loop_
_entity_poly.entity_id
_entity_poly.type
_entity_poly.pdbx_seq_one_letter_code
_entity_poly.pdbx_strand_id
1 'polypeptide(L)' 'MSKTIKVENHIYDHLERIRTKGQTFSQVIEELLTLRGSLFNMINVLEGQLKYNEWKAKRLQELEALERR' A
#
# COMPACT_ATOMS: atom_id res chain seq x y z
N MET A 1 -20.78 -20.82 3.68
CA MET A 1 -21.56 -20.05 4.68
C MET A 1 -21.49 -18.58 4.33
N SER A 2 -22.63 -17.90 4.17
CA SER A 2 -22.68 -16.45 4.00
C SER A 2 -22.29 -15.77 5.31
N LYS A 3 -21.19 -15.00 5.33
CA LYS A 3 -20.83 -14.14 6.45
C LYS A 3 -21.37 -12.73 6.16
N THR A 4 -22.16 -12.19 7.08
CA THR A 4 -22.72 -10.84 6.97
C THR A 4 -21.89 -9.87 7.79
N ILE A 5 -21.54 -8.71 7.22
CA ILE A 5 -20.82 -7.64 7.91
C ILE A 5 -21.75 -6.43 7.99
N LYS A 6 -21.86 -5.83 9.17
CA LYS A 6 -22.53 -4.54 9.33
C LYS A 6 -21.52 -3.44 9.04
N VAL A 7 -21.89 -2.52 8.16
CA VAL A 7 -21.10 -1.34 7.81
C VAL A 7 -21.92 -0.09 8.08
N GLU A 8 -21.25 1.03 8.27
CA GLU A 8 -21.90 2.32 8.40
C GLU A 8 -22.55 2.74 7.07
N ASN A 9 -23.63 3.53 7.13
CA ASN A 9 -24.37 3.95 5.94
C ASN A 9 -23.48 4.65 4.90
N HIS A 10 -22.56 5.50 5.37
CA HIS A 10 -21.64 6.21 4.47
C HIS A 10 -20.67 5.26 3.73
N ILE A 11 -20.31 4.12 4.33
CA ILE A 11 -19.50 3.09 3.70
C ILE A 11 -20.33 2.33 2.67
N TYR A 12 -21.58 1.99 3.01
CA TYR A 12 -22.50 1.37 2.08
C TYR A 12 -22.70 2.21 0.82
N ASP A 13 -22.95 3.51 0.99
CA ASP A 13 -23.12 4.45 -0.12
C ASP A 13 -21.86 4.54 -0.99
N HIS A 14 -20.68 4.49 -0.37
CA HIS A 14 -19.41 4.49 -1.09
C HIS A 14 -19.25 3.21 -1.92
N LEU A 15 -19.55 2.05 -1.33
CA LEU A 15 -19.50 0.76 -2.04
C LEU A 15 -20.46 0.74 -3.22
N GLU A 16 -21.66 1.30 -3.08
CA GLU A 16 -22.64 1.35 -4.17
C GLU A 16 -22.16 2.24 -5.33
N ARG A 17 -21.47 3.35 -5.05
CA ARG A 17 -20.94 4.25 -6.10
C ARG A 17 -19.82 3.62 -6.93
N ILE A 18 -18.97 2.81 -6.31
CA ILE A 18 -17.84 2.17 -7.00
C ILE A 18 -18.21 0.83 -7.63
N ARG A 19 -19.34 0.23 -7.21
CA ARG A 19 -19.82 -1.05 -7.72
C ARG A 19 -20.26 -0.92 -9.17
N THR A 20 -19.76 -1.81 -10.03
CA THR A 20 -20.21 -1.87 -11.43
C THR A 20 -21.45 -2.76 -11.58
N LYS A 21 -22.18 -2.58 -12.69
CA LYS A 21 -23.41 -3.35 -12.96
C LYS A 21 -23.08 -4.84 -13.05
N GLY A 22 -23.70 -5.64 -12.17
CA GLY A 22 -23.50 -7.09 -12.11
C GLY A 22 -22.46 -7.56 -11.10
N GLN A 23 -21.67 -6.65 -10.51
CA GLN A 23 -20.80 -6.98 -9.37
C GLN A 23 -21.61 -7.07 -8.08
N THR A 24 -21.24 -8.04 -7.25
CA THR A 24 -21.67 -8.17 -5.85
C THR A 24 -20.78 -7.31 -4.94
N PHE A 25 -21.29 -6.91 -3.77
CA PHE A 25 -20.48 -6.20 -2.78
C PHE A 25 -19.28 -7.00 -2.30
N SER A 26 -19.39 -8.33 -2.22
CA SER A 26 -18.27 -9.19 -1.84
C SER A 26 -17.11 -9.07 -2.83
N GLN A 27 -17.41 -9.04 -4.15
CA GLN A 27 -16.38 -8.85 -5.18
C GLN A 27 -15.72 -7.47 -5.08
N VAL A 28 -16.51 -6.41 -4.90
CA VAL A 28 -15.98 -5.05 -4.71
C VAL A 28 -15.06 -4.98 -3.48
N ILE A 29 -15.47 -5.57 -2.37
CA ILE A 29 -14.66 -5.61 -1.14
C ILE A 29 -13.37 -6.41 -1.37
N GLU A 30 -13.43 -7.55 -2.07
CA GLU A 30 -12.26 -8.37 -2.39
C GLU A 30 -11.25 -7.61 -3.28
N GLU A 31 -11.73 -6.87 -4.28
CA GLU A 31 -10.91 -6.00 -5.12
C GLU A 31 -10.23 -4.89 -4.30
N LEU A 32 -10.98 -4.22 -3.42
CA LEU A 32 -10.44 -3.20 -2.53
C LEU A 32 -9.37 -3.76 -1.58
N LEU A 33 -9.59 -4.95 -1.02
CA LEU A 33 -8.62 -5.60 -0.14
C LEU A 33 -7.36 -6.03 -0.89
N THR A 34 -7.51 -6.54 -2.11
CA THR A 34 -6.38 -6.86 -3.00
C THR A 34 -5.57 -5.62 -3.33
N LEU A 35 -6.23 -4.53 -3.73
CA LEU A 35 -5.58 -3.25 -4.04
C LEU A 35 -4.85 -2.71 -2.81
N ARG A 36 -5.48 -2.73 -1.63
CA ARG A 36 -4.86 -2.36 -0.36
C ARG A 36 -3.58 -3.16 -0.12
N GLY A 37 -3.62 -4.49 -0.31
CA GLY A 37 -2.45 -5.36 -0.15
C GLY A 37 -1.29 -4.96 -1.07
N SER A 38 -1.59 -4.77 -2.36
CA SER A 38 -0.61 -4.33 -3.36
C SER A 38 0.02 -2.98 -3.01
N LEU A 39 -0.78 -2.02 -2.55
CA LEU A 39 -0.30 -0.69 -2.13
C LEU A 39 0.65 -0.79 -0.92
N PHE A 40 0.30 -1.57 0.10
CA PHE A 40 1.19 -1.78 1.25
C PHE A 40 2.50 -2.43 0.86
N ASN A 41 2.47 -3.43 -0.04
CA ASN A 41 3.69 -4.04 -0.55
C ASN A 41 4.58 -3.03 -1.28
N MET A 42 3.98 -2.18 -2.13
CA MET A 42 4.72 -1.13 -2.83
C MET A 42 5.34 -0.11 -1.87
N ILE A 43 4.59 0.33 -0.86
CA ILE A 43 5.10 1.24 0.19
C ILE A 43 6.31 0.62 0.89
N ASN A 44 6.23 -0.65 1.30
CA ASN A 44 7.34 -1.34 1.96
C ASN A 44 8.61 -1.40 1.08
N VAL A 45 8.45 -1.64 -0.22
CA VAL A 45 9.58 -1.65 -1.17
C VAL A 45 10.20 -0.25 -1.27
N LEU A 46 9.38 0.79 -1.41
CA LEU A 46 9.84 2.17 -1.50
C LEU A 46 10.56 2.61 -0.23
N GLU A 47 10.03 2.29 0.95
CA GLU A 47 10.70 2.55 2.23
C GLU A 47 12.06 1.85 2.32
N GLY A 48 12.15 0.60 1.86
CA GLY A 48 13.41 -0.13 1.80
C GLY A 48 14.43 0.53 0.88
N GLN A 49 14.00 0.98 -0.31
CA GLN A 49 14.86 1.68 -1.27
C GLN A 49 15.35 3.03 -0.71
N LEU A 50 14.47 3.79 -0.05
CA LEU A 50 14.85 5.05 0.59
C LEU A 50 15.93 4.83 1.65
N LYS A 51 15.73 3.88 2.56
CA LYS A 51 16.71 3.54 3.60
C LYS A 51 18.06 3.09 3.01
N TYR A 52 18.03 2.30 1.94
CA TYR A 52 19.25 1.88 1.25
C TYR A 52 19.98 3.07 0.63
N ASN A 53 19.27 3.98 -0.02
CA ASN A 53 19.87 5.16 -0.64
C ASN A 53 20.48 6.10 0.41
N GLU A 54 19.80 6.31 1.54
CA GLU A 54 20.35 7.08 2.67
C GLU A 54 21.62 6.45 3.23
N TRP A 55 21.62 5.13 3.43
CA TRP A 55 22.82 4.41 3.87
C TRP A 55 23.97 4.53 2.86
N LYS A 56 23.67 4.36 1.56
CA LYS A 56 24.66 4.45 0.48
C LYS A 56 25.28 5.85 0.42
N ALA A 57 24.46 6.90 0.55
CA ALA A 57 24.93 8.28 0.59
C ALA A 57 25.87 8.53 1.79
N LYS A 58 25.49 8.07 2.99
CA LYS A 58 26.35 8.15 4.19
C LYS A 58 27.67 7.42 4.00
N ARG A 59 27.64 6.21 3.43
CA ARG A 59 28.86 5.44 3.17
C ARG A 59 29.81 6.10 2.17
N LEU A 60 29.26 6.73 1.13
CA LEU A 60 30.07 7.46 0.16
C LEU A 60 30.78 8.66 0.83
N GLN A 61 30.06 9.41 1.66
CA GLN A 61 30.63 10.53 2.42
C GLN A 61 31.75 10.09 3.37
N GLU A 62 31.57 8.95 4.05
CA GLU A 62 32.60 8.39 4.94
C GLU A 62 33.87 7.99 4.17
N LEU A 63 33.71 7.38 3.00
CA LEU A 63 34.85 6.98 2.15
C LEU A 63 35.60 8.19 1.60
N GLU A 64 34.88 9.19 1.08
CA GLU A 64 35.49 10.44 0.61
C GLU A 64 36.25 11.18 1.73
N ALA A 65 35.76 11.12 2.96
CA ALA A 65 36.43 11.72 4.12
C ALA A 65 37.72 10.96 4.52
N LEU A 66 37.77 9.65 4.27
CA LEU A 66 38.96 8.82 4.53
C LEU A 66 40.04 9.02 3.46
N GLU A 67 39.67 9.17 2.18
CA GLU A 67 40.63 9.42 1.09
C GLU A 67 41.31 10.80 1.15
N ARG A 68 40.68 11.77 1.83
CA ARG A 68 41.22 13.13 2.02
C ARG A 68 42.16 13.26 3.23
N ARG A 69 42.35 12.20 4.01
CA ARG A 69 43.25 12.14 5.17
C ARG A 69 44.53 11.39 4.84
#